data_AF-A0A2N9AQA2-F1
#
_entry.id   AF-A0A2N9AQA2-F1
#
_cell.length_a   1.000
_cell.length_b   1.000
_cell.length_c   1.000
_cell.angle_alpha   90.00
_cell.angle_beta   90.00
_cell.angle_gamma   90.00
#
_symmetry.space_group_name_H-M   'P 1'
#
loop_
_entity.id
_entity.type
_entity.pdbx_description
1 polymer ?
#
loop_
_entity_poly.entity_id
_entity_poly.type
_entity_poly.pdbx_seq_one_letter_code
_entity_poly.pdbx_strand_id
1 'polypeptide(L)' 'MRASSTASRVPAPPGATLRVYIERYEAAPDRLELPVADVLGPVVAVARELADIEAITGRAEPSVVT' A
#
# COMPACT_ATOMS: atom_id res chain seq x y z
N MET A 1 34.38 -14.48 3.23
CA MET A 1 33.83 -13.27 3.89
C MET A 1 32.49 -12.93 3.24
N ARG A 2 31.36 -13.21 3.90
CA ARG A 2 30.05 -12.67 3.51
C ARG A 2 29.62 -11.77 4.66
N ALA A 3 29.45 -10.48 4.38
CA ALA A 3 28.91 -9.53 5.33
C ALA A 3 27.40 -9.80 5.46
N SER A 4 26.99 -10.47 6.53
CA SER A 4 25.60 -10.51 6.95
C SER A 4 25.25 -9.14 7.51
N SER A 5 24.57 -8.32 6.71
CA SER A 5 23.98 -7.05 7.15
C SER A 5 22.75 -7.36 7.98
N THR A 6 22.90 -7.33 9.30
CA THR A 6 21.77 -7.38 10.23
C THR A 6 21.12 -6.00 10.22
N ALA A 7 20.07 -5.83 9.41
CA ALA A 7 19.23 -4.64 9.50
C ALA A 7 18.53 -4.65 10.87
N SER A 8 19.04 -3.86 11.81
CA SER A 8 18.43 -3.68 13.12
C SER A 8 17.10 -2.94 12.95
N ARG A 9 15.98 -3.63 13.20
CA ARG A 9 14.64 -3.05 13.12
C ARG A 9 14.43 -2.13 14.33
N VAL A 10 14.30 -0.83 14.08
CA VAL A 10 13.88 0.14 15.12
C VAL A 10 12.54 -0.32 15.70
N PRO A 11 12.39 -0.41 17.03
CA PRO A 11 11.12 -0.82 17.63
C PRO A 11 10.03 0.23 17.33
N ALA A 12 8.90 -0.23 16.78
CA ALA A 12 7.78 0.64 16.49
C ALA A 12 7.11 1.13 17.78
N PRO A 13 6.58 2.38 17.81
CA PRO A 13 5.85 2.91 18.97
C PRO A 13 4.60 2.08 19.29
N PRO A 14 4.06 2.19 20.53
CA PRO A 14 2.84 1.48 20.93
C PRO A 14 1.64 2.02 20.14
N GLY A 15 1.39 1.39 18.99
CA GLY A 15 0.36 1.78 18.02
C GLY A 15 0.89 2.77 16.97
N ALA A 16 0.85 2.36 15.70
CA ALA A 16 1.09 3.23 14.55
C ALA A 16 -0.04 3.05 13.52
N THR A 17 -0.34 4.10 12.77
CA THR A 17 -1.31 4.04 11.66
C THR A 17 -0.56 4.22 10.34
N LEU A 18 -0.74 3.28 9.42
CA LEU A 18 -0.31 3.41 8.03
C LEU A 18 -1.45 4.02 7.22
N ARG A 19 -1.23 5.18 6.59
CA ARG A 19 -2.16 5.80 5.64
C ARG A 19 -1.56 5.72 4.25
N VAL A 20 -2.29 5.15 3.31
CA VAL A 20 -1.85 5.02 1.92
C VAL A 20 -2.78 5.85 1.06
N TYR A 21 -2.22 6.81 0.32
CA TYR A 21 -2.95 7.63 -0.64
C TYR A 21 -2.61 7.15 -2.04
N ILE A 22 -3.64 6.86 -2.83
CA ILE A 22 -3.49 6.32 -4.17
C ILE A 22 -4.28 7.18 -5.12
N GLU A 23 -3.63 7.60 -6.18
CA GLU A 23 -4.24 8.36 -7.26
C GLU A 23 -3.80 7.80 -8.61
N ARG A 24 -4.67 7.97 -9.60
CA ARG A 24 -4.37 7.70 -11.00
C ARG A 24 -5.04 8.79 -11.82
N TYR A 25 -4.25 9.50 -12.63
CA TYR A 25 -4.81 10.42 -13.60
C TYR A 25 -5.61 9.66 -14.66
N GLU A 26 -6.81 10.16 -14.96
CA GLU A 26 -7.68 9.65 -16.02
C GLU A 26 -8.18 10.82 -16.87
N ALA A 27 -8.02 10.70 -18.18
CA ALA A 27 -8.36 11.74 -19.15
C ALA A 27 -9.45 11.30 -20.12
N ALA A 28 -9.69 9.99 -20.25
CA ALA A 28 -10.65 9.47 -21.19
C ALA A 28 -12.07 9.69 -20.64
N PRO A 29 -12.94 10.45 -21.34
CA PRO A 29 -14.26 10.81 -20.81
C PRO A 29 -15.15 9.60 -20.51
N ASP A 30 -15.05 8.54 -21.33
CA ASP A 30 -15.76 7.28 -21.18
C ASP A 30 -15.30 6.46 -19.96
N ARG A 31 -14.16 6.83 -19.35
CA ARG A 31 -13.59 6.16 -18.17
C ARG A 31 -13.86 6.90 -16.86
N LEU A 32 -14.33 8.15 -16.92
CA LEU A 32 -14.54 8.98 -15.73
C LEU A 32 -15.70 8.51 -14.85
N GLU A 33 -16.64 7.74 -15.40
CA GLU A 33 -17.76 7.16 -14.66
C GLU A 33 -17.50 5.73 -14.16
N LEU A 34 -16.31 5.18 -14.43
CA LEU A 34 -15.95 3.85 -13.94
C LEU A 34 -15.85 3.84 -12.41
N PRO A 35 -16.19 2.73 -11.74
CA PRO A 35 -15.99 2.60 -10.31
C PRO A 35 -14.52 2.80 -9.93
N VAL A 36 -14.27 3.66 -8.94
CA VAL A 36 -12.91 3.99 -8.48
C VAL A 36 -12.13 2.74 -8.06
N ALA A 37 -12.78 1.78 -7.41
CA ALA A 37 -12.17 0.52 -6.99
C ALA A 37 -11.62 -0.29 -8.17
N ASP A 38 -12.32 -0.32 -9.30
CA ASP A 38 -11.88 -1.03 -10.50
C ASP A 38 -10.70 -0.32 -11.16
N VAL A 39 -10.72 1.02 -11.17
CA VAL A 39 -9.67 1.84 -11.78
C VAL A 39 -8.38 1.85 -10.96
N LEU A 40 -8.50 1.94 -9.63
CA LEU A 40 -7.35 2.03 -8.72
C LEU A 40 -6.84 0.66 -8.24
N GLY A 41 -7.62 -0.41 -8.40
CA GLY A 41 -7.26 -1.77 -7.97
C GLY A 41 -5.83 -2.20 -8.37
N PRO A 42 -5.39 -1.98 -9.62
CA PRO A 42 -4.01 -2.29 -10.01
C PRO A 42 -2.96 -1.49 -9.23
N VAL A 43 -3.22 -0.22 -8.94
CA VAL A 43 -2.29 0.63 -8.17
C VAL A 43 -2.28 0.23 -6.69
N VAL A 44 -3.43 -0.13 -6.13
CA VAL A 44 -3.55 -0.72 -4.78
C VAL A 44 -2.73 -2.00 -4.66
N ALA A 45 -2.83 -2.91 -5.64
CA ALA A 45 -2.07 -4.16 -5.66
C ALA A 45 -0.55 -3.90 -5.65
N VAL A 46 -0.07 -3.02 -6.54
CA VAL A 46 1.35 -2.65 -6.60
C VAL A 46 1.81 -2.00 -5.31
N ALA A 47 1.03 -1.09 -4.73
CA ALA A 47 1.40 -0.44 -3.46
C ALA A 47 1.50 -1.44 -2.30
N ARG A 48 0.61 -2.44 -2.25
CA ARG A 48 0.64 -3.51 -1.24
C ARG A 48 1.88 -4.38 -1.35
N GLU A 49 2.25 -4.76 -2.57
CA GLU A 49 3.42 -5.60 -2.85
C GLU A 49 4.72 -4.81 -2.62
N LEU A 50 4.83 -3.61 -3.20
CA LEU A 50 6.05 -2.80 -3.15
C LEU A 50 6.44 -2.42 -1.72
N ALA A 51 5.45 -2.11 -0.88
CA ALA A 51 5.68 -1.77 0.52
C ALA A 51 5.59 -2.98 1.46
N ASP A 52 5.38 -4.19 0.94
CA ASP A 52 5.24 -5.44 1.70
C ASP A 52 4.31 -5.29 2.94
N ILE A 53 3.18 -4.60 2.73
CA ILE A 53 2.34 -4.08 3.82
C ILE A 53 1.87 -5.21 4.74
N GLU A 54 1.47 -6.33 4.15
CA GLU A 54 0.94 -7.47 4.90
C GLU A 54 2.02 -8.12 5.76
N ALA A 55 3.23 -8.34 5.23
CA ALA A 55 4.30 -8.95 6.01
C ALA A 55 4.84 -8.02 7.11
N ILE A 56 4.88 -6.70 6.86
CA ILE A 56 5.37 -5.73 7.84
C ILE A 56 4.34 -5.48 8.95
N THR A 57 3.06 -5.37 8.59
CA THR A 57 2.00 -4.93 9.51
C THR A 57 1.11 -6.07 10.04
N GLY A 58 1.12 -7.23 9.39
CA GLY A 58 0.20 -8.34 9.65
C GLY A 58 -1.24 -8.08 9.21
N ARG A 59 -1.48 -7.08 8.34
CA ARG A 59 -2.82 -6.67 7.90
C ARG A 59 -3.07 -7.09 6.46
N ALA A 60 -4.02 -8.00 6.25
CA ALA A 60 -4.48 -8.41 4.93
C ALA A 60 -5.38 -7.37 4.24
N GLU A 61 -5.95 -6.41 4.98
CA GLU A 61 -6.82 -5.36 4.44
C GLU A 61 -6.73 -4.06 5.27
N PRO A 62 -7.02 -2.89 4.66
CA PRO A 62 -7.07 -1.64 5.41
C PRO A 62 -8.27 -1.62 6.36
N SER A 63 -8.11 -1.02 7.53
CA SER A 63 -9.22 -0.86 8.48
C SER A 63 -10.28 0.14 8.01
N VAL A 64 -9.94 1.05 7.11
CA VAL A 64 -10.81 2.10 6.56
C VAL A 64 -10.44 2.34 5.10
N VAL A 65 -11.46 2.50 4.25
CA VAL A 65 -11.35 3.01 2.88
C VAL A 65 -12.26 4.24 2.78
N THR A 66 -11.76 5.30 2.14
CA THR A 66 -12.52 6.53 1.86
C THR A 66 -12.74 6.67 0.37
#